data_AF-A0A930R7B0-F1
#
_entry.id   AF-A0A930R7B0-F1
#
_cell.length_a   1.000
_cell.length_b   1.000
_cell.length_c   1.000
_cell.angle_alpha   90.00
_cell.angle_beta   90.00
_cell.angle_gamma   90.00
#
_symmetry.space_group_name_H-M   'P 1'
#
loop_
_entity.id
_entity.type
_entity.pdbx_description
1 polymer ?
#
loop_
_entity_poly.entity_id
_entity_poly.type
_entity_poly.pdbx_seq_one_letter_code
_entity_poly.pdbx_strand_id
1 'polypeptide(L)'
;MQKTIMKDPLFLSQKSTAADPKIEAQVVLDLQDTLRANRDRCVGMAANMIGVKKNIIIVAIGPMYLVMLNPRITKKQGPYETEEGCLSHTGTKKTTRYQTIEVAYTDPSGKKHTGTFTDFTAQVIQHEIDHLEGILI
;
A
#
# COMPACT_ATOMS: atom_id res chain seq x y z
N MET A 1 -13.53 -6.10 -9.32
CA MET A 1 -14.68 -5.15 -9.28
C MET A 1 -14.30 -3.98 -8.40
N GLN A 2 -14.70 -2.74 -8.73
CA GLN A 2 -14.46 -1.58 -7.85
C GLN A 2 -15.11 -1.82 -6.47
N LYS A 3 -14.33 -1.59 -5.40
CA LYS A 3 -14.75 -1.74 -4.00
C LYS A 3 -15.01 -0.39 -3.34
N THR A 4 -15.87 -0.39 -2.33
CA THR A 4 -16.07 0.76 -1.46
C THR A 4 -14.84 0.96 -0.57
N ILE A 5 -14.42 2.22 -0.40
CA ILE A 5 -13.32 2.56 0.48
C ILE A 5 -13.76 2.38 1.95
N MET A 6 -13.01 1.57 2.68
CA MET A 6 -13.19 1.35 4.11
C MET A 6 -12.79 2.61 4.89
N LYS A 7 -13.65 3.03 5.81
CA LYS A 7 -13.44 4.22 6.67
C LYS A 7 -13.55 3.92 8.16
N ASP A 8 -13.81 2.66 8.54
CA ASP A 8 -13.91 2.26 9.95
C ASP A 8 -12.50 2.21 10.58
N PRO A 9 -12.16 3.10 11.51
CA PRO A 9 -10.85 3.12 12.13
C PRO A 9 -10.56 1.85 12.94
N LEU A 10 -11.58 1.22 13.54
CA LEU A 10 -11.41 -0.02 14.31
C LEU A 10 -11.03 -1.20 13.42
N PHE A 11 -11.51 -1.20 12.17
CA PHE A 11 -11.10 -2.17 11.17
C PHE A 11 -9.69 -1.86 10.66
N LEU A 12 -9.45 -0.60 10.29
CA LEU A 12 -8.21 -0.16 9.65
C LEU A 12 -7.00 -0.24 10.59
N SER A 13 -7.20 -0.12 11.91
CA SER A 13 -6.13 -0.25 12.91
C SER A 13 -5.72 -1.71 13.20
N GLN A 14 -6.33 -2.69 12.53
CA GLN A 14 -5.99 -4.10 12.73
C GLN A 14 -4.88 -4.52 11.77
N LYS A 15 -3.88 -5.23 12.32
CA LYS A 15 -2.81 -5.82 11.52
C LYS A 15 -3.37 -6.84 10.51
N SER A 16 -2.88 -6.73 9.29
CA SER A 16 -3.18 -7.63 8.18
C SER A 16 -2.40 -8.93 8.28
N THR A 17 -2.94 -9.96 7.63
CA THR A 17 -2.37 -11.32 7.64
C THR A 17 -1.61 -11.60 6.36
N ALA A 18 -0.73 -12.60 6.38
CA ALA A 18 0.00 -13.01 5.18
C ALA A 18 -0.95 -13.35 4.02
N ALA A 19 -0.55 -12.94 2.82
CA ALA A 19 -1.24 -13.24 1.57
C ALA A 19 -0.54 -14.40 0.83
N ASP A 20 -1.33 -15.26 0.19
CA ASP A 20 -0.88 -16.28 -0.74
C ASP A 20 -1.22 -15.84 -2.18
N PRO A 21 -0.23 -15.63 -3.06
CA PRO A 21 -0.49 -15.21 -4.44
C PRO A 21 -1.47 -16.13 -5.20
N LYS A 22 -1.58 -17.41 -4.81
CA LYS A 22 -2.50 -18.37 -5.44
C LYS A 22 -3.95 -18.22 -4.98
N ILE A 23 -4.17 -17.72 -3.76
CA ILE A 23 -5.50 -17.62 -3.15
C ILE A 23 -6.07 -16.21 -3.35
N GLU A 24 -5.25 -15.18 -3.15
CA GLU A 24 -5.70 -13.79 -3.13
C GLU A 24 -5.63 -13.06 -4.48
N ALA A 25 -5.61 -13.78 -5.60
CA ALA A 25 -5.62 -13.18 -6.95
C ALA A 25 -6.80 -12.21 -7.15
N GLN A 26 -7.99 -12.53 -6.61
CA GLN A 26 -9.16 -11.65 -6.71
C GLN A 26 -8.97 -10.34 -5.93
N VAL A 27 -8.24 -10.36 -4.81
CA VAL A 27 -7.97 -9.15 -4.01
C VAL A 27 -7.07 -8.19 -4.78
N VAL A 28 -6.10 -8.73 -5.53
CA VAL A 28 -5.24 -7.94 -6.42
C VAL A 28 -6.06 -7.26 -7.51
N LEU A 29 -6.99 -7.99 -8.16
CA LEU A 29 -7.86 -7.43 -9.18
C LEU A 29 -8.79 -6.34 -8.62
N ASP A 30 -9.38 -6.58 -7.45
CA ASP A 30 -10.23 -5.60 -6.78
C ASP A 30 -9.45 -4.32 -6.41
N LEU A 31 -8.20 -4.45 -5.95
CA LEU A 31 -7.29 -3.32 -5.72
C LEU A 31 -6.97 -2.56 -7.00
N GLN A 32 -6.68 -3.26 -8.10
CA GLN A 32 -6.42 -2.66 -9.41
C GLN A 32 -7.61 -1.86 -9.93
N ASP A 33 -8.81 -2.45 -9.90
CA ASP A 33 -10.04 -1.80 -10.34
C ASP A 33 -10.35 -0.57 -9.48
N THR A 34 -10.17 -0.69 -8.17
CA THR A 34 -10.48 0.39 -7.23
C THR A 34 -9.47 1.54 -7.34
N LEU A 35 -8.17 1.27 -7.44
CA LEU A 35 -7.16 2.30 -7.65
C LEU A 35 -7.35 2.98 -9.01
N ARG A 36 -7.67 2.22 -10.07
CA ARG A 36 -7.94 2.80 -11.39
C ARG A 36 -9.14 3.76 -11.37
N ALA A 37 -10.20 3.41 -10.64
CA ALA A 37 -11.37 4.27 -10.49
C ALA A 37 -11.12 5.54 -9.66
N ASN A 38 -10.00 5.62 -8.94
CA ASN A 38 -9.64 6.76 -8.07
C ASN A 38 -8.30 7.41 -8.48
N ARG A 39 -7.81 7.16 -9.70
CA ARG A 39 -6.45 7.52 -10.13
C ARG A 39 -6.19 9.03 -10.16
N ASP A 40 -7.24 9.84 -10.25
CA ASP A 40 -7.20 11.30 -10.19
C ASP A 40 -6.85 11.85 -8.80
N ARG A 41 -7.00 11.03 -7.75
CA ARG A 41 -6.87 11.45 -6.35
C ARG A 41 -6.15 10.45 -5.43
N CYS A 42 -5.65 9.35 -5.99
CA CYS A 42 -5.05 8.25 -5.24
C CYS A 42 -3.95 7.58 -6.06
N VAL A 43 -2.82 7.32 -5.41
CA VAL A 43 -1.60 6.77 -6.04
C VAL A 43 -1.16 5.44 -5.43
N GLY A 44 -1.79 5.00 -4.35
CA GLY A 44 -1.52 3.74 -3.67
C GLY A 44 -2.74 3.27 -2.88
N MET A 45 -2.86 1.95 -2.70
CA MET A 45 -3.87 1.35 -1.84
C MET A 45 -3.38 0.06 -1.19
N ALA A 46 -3.73 -0.13 0.08
CA ALA A 46 -3.61 -1.39 0.81
C ALA A 46 -4.94 -2.17 0.83
N ALA A 47 -4.87 -3.49 0.91
CA ALA A 47 -6.07 -4.35 0.89
C ALA A 47 -7.08 -4.03 2.02
N ASN A 48 -6.62 -3.58 3.19
CA ASN A 48 -7.53 -3.23 4.28
C ASN A 48 -8.38 -1.99 3.94
N MET A 49 -7.92 -1.11 3.06
CA MET A 49 -8.70 0.02 2.54
C MET A 49 -9.90 -0.40 1.67
N ILE A 50 -9.94 -1.66 1.21
CA ILE A 50 -11.09 -2.27 0.54
C ILE A 50 -11.78 -3.35 1.38
N GLY A 51 -11.51 -3.37 2.70
CA GLY A 51 -12.13 -4.28 3.65
C GLY A 51 -11.50 -5.67 3.74
N VAL A 52 -10.26 -5.86 3.25
CA VAL A 52 -9.57 -7.17 3.25
C VAL A 52 -8.28 -7.11 4.07
N LYS A 53 -8.16 -7.87 5.16
CA LYS A 53 -6.97 -7.89 6.05
C LYS A 53 -5.86 -8.80 5.55
N LYS A 54 -5.32 -8.51 4.37
CA LYS A 54 -4.23 -9.26 3.74
C LYS A 54 -3.08 -8.33 3.39
N ASN A 55 -1.86 -8.82 3.52
CA ASN A 55 -0.64 -8.07 3.24
C ASN A 55 -0.45 -7.90 1.73
N ILE A 56 -1.25 -7.04 1.13
CA ILE A 56 -1.22 -6.74 -0.30
C ILE A 56 -1.38 -5.23 -0.46
N ILE A 57 -0.46 -4.64 -1.22
CA ILE A 57 -0.53 -3.24 -1.63
C ILE A 57 -0.43 -3.14 -3.14
N ILE A 58 -0.99 -2.06 -3.68
CA ILE A 58 -0.81 -1.65 -5.06
C ILE A 58 -0.36 -0.19 -5.10
N VAL A 59 0.61 0.13 -5.94
CA VAL A 59 1.15 1.49 -6.10
C VAL A 59 1.19 1.85 -7.58
N ALA A 60 0.70 3.04 -7.93
CA ALA A 60 0.81 3.59 -9.27
C ALA A 60 2.23 4.15 -9.49
N ILE A 61 2.91 3.65 -10.51
CA ILE A 61 4.24 4.13 -10.94
C ILE A 61 4.11 4.59 -12.39
N GLY A 62 3.78 5.87 -12.56
CA GLY A 62 3.44 6.45 -13.86
C GLY A 62 2.21 5.74 -14.47
N PRO A 63 2.30 5.19 -15.70
CA PRO A 63 1.19 4.49 -16.33
C PRO A 63 0.93 3.09 -15.73
N MET A 64 1.91 2.50 -15.04
CA MET A 64 1.89 1.11 -14.58
C MET A 64 1.45 0.99 -13.11
N TYR A 65 1.10 -0.24 -12.71
CA TYR A 65 0.82 -0.59 -11.33
C TYR A 65 1.83 -1.63 -10.84
N LEU A 66 2.38 -1.38 -9.66
CA LEU A 66 3.22 -2.31 -8.92
C LEU A 66 2.42 -2.93 -7.79
N VAL A 67 2.26 -4.25 -7.82
CA VAL A 67 1.57 -5.00 -6.77
C VAL A 67 2.60 -5.73 -5.93
N MET A 68 2.52 -5.58 -4.62
CA MET A 68 3.40 -6.26 -3.67
C MET A 68 2.57 -7.06 -2.67
N LEU A 69 2.82 -8.37 -2.63
CA LEU A 69 2.32 -9.26 -1.59
C LEU A 69 3.39 -9.47 -0.53
N ASN A 70 2.97 -9.49 0.73
CA ASN A 70 3.82 -9.58 1.91
C ASN A 70 5.03 -8.62 1.87
N PRO A 71 4.86 -7.33 1.51
CA PRO A 71 5.96 -6.40 1.44
C PRO A 71 6.59 -6.20 2.82
N ARG A 72 7.92 -6.15 2.86
CA ARG A 72 8.70 -5.85 4.07
C ARG A 72 9.84 -4.90 3.71
N ILE A 73 9.88 -3.75 4.38
CA ILE A 73 11.01 -2.82 4.26
C ILE A 73 12.22 -3.44 4.98
N THR A 74 13.31 -3.64 4.25
CA THR A 74 14.57 -4.22 4.75
C THR A 74 15.61 -3.16 5.07
N LYS A 75 15.56 -1.98 4.42
CA LYS A 75 16.44 -0.83 4.69
C LYS A 75 15.69 0.49 4.50
N LYS A 76 16.09 1.52 5.24
CA LYS A 76 15.55 2.89 5.17
C LYS A 76 16.69 3.91 5.25
N GLN A 77 16.67 4.95 4.43
CA GLN A 77 17.69 6.01 4.41
C GLN A 77 17.06 7.39 4.11
N GLY A 78 17.66 8.45 4.65
CA GLY A 78 17.24 9.84 4.42
C GLY A 78 15.88 10.17 5.01
N PRO A 79 15.72 10.25 6.35
CA PRO A 79 14.46 10.64 6.96
C PRO A 79 14.11 12.10 6.62
N TYR A 80 12.83 12.36 6.37
CA TYR A 80 12.29 13.70 6.14
C TYR A 80 10.85 13.80 6.63
N GLU A 81 10.42 15.01 6.96
CA GLU A 81 9.01 15.29 7.29
C GLU A 81 8.23 15.62 6.02
N THR A 82 7.00 15.14 5.97
CA THR A 82 6.07 15.38 4.87
C THR A 82 4.63 15.38 5.39
N GLU A 83 3.69 15.70 4.51
CA GLU A 83 2.26 15.67 4.81
C GLU A 83 1.56 14.72 3.84
N GLU A 84 0.71 13.85 4.36
CA GLU A 84 0.01 12.81 3.59
C GLU A 84 -1.49 12.90 3.78
N GLY A 85 -2.24 12.52 2.75
CA GLY A 85 -3.67 12.24 2.82
C GLY A 85 -3.94 10.77 2.50
N CYS A 86 -5.11 10.26 2.89
CA CYS A 86 -5.52 8.88 2.66
C CYS A 86 -7.01 8.84 2.33
N LEU A 87 -7.45 8.03 1.36
CA LEU A 87 -8.88 7.94 1.00
C LEU A 87 -9.79 7.46 2.15
N SER A 88 -9.21 6.80 3.15
CA SER A 88 -9.93 6.34 4.35
C SER A 88 -10.15 7.43 5.39
N HIS A 89 -9.50 8.60 5.27
CA HIS A 89 -9.57 9.69 6.24
C HIS A 89 -9.76 11.05 5.55
N THR A 90 -10.29 12.03 6.28
CA THR A 90 -10.41 13.41 5.77
C THR A 90 -9.23 14.25 6.22
N GLY A 91 -8.69 15.05 5.29
CA GLY A 91 -7.59 15.96 5.55
C GLY A 91 -6.22 15.30 5.37
N THR A 92 -5.21 15.99 5.86
CA THR A 92 -3.81 15.64 5.72
C THR A 92 -3.13 15.67 7.08
N LYS A 93 -2.10 14.86 7.26
CA LYS A 93 -1.36 14.77 8.51
C LYS A 93 0.14 14.66 8.27
N LYS A 94 0.90 15.27 9.18
CA LYS A 94 2.35 15.23 9.18
C LYS A 94 2.87 13.85 9.57
N THR A 95 3.90 13.38 8.88
CA THR A 95 4.55 12.11 9.17
C THR A 95 6.03 12.14 8.76
N THR A 96 6.80 11.21 9.29
CA THR A 96 8.21 11.00 8.92
C THR A 96 8.33 9.85 7.94
N ARG A 97 8.98 10.11 6.82
CA ARG A 97 9.24 9.14 5.76
C ARG A 97 10.72 9.08 5.44
N TYR A 98 11.11 8.05 4.71
CA TYR A 98 12.49 7.86 4.27
C TYR A 98 12.57 8.01 2.75
N GLN A 99 13.50 8.84 2.28
CA GLN A 99 13.71 9.13 0.86
C GLN A 99 14.02 7.87 0.07
N THR A 100 14.72 6.90 0.67
CA THR A 100 15.07 5.63 0.00
C THR A 100 14.72 4.46 0.91
N ILE A 101 14.05 3.46 0.33
CA ILE A 101 13.73 2.19 0.98
C ILE A 101 14.15 1.01 0.12
N GLU A 102 14.57 -0.07 0.76
CA GLU A 102 14.68 -1.39 0.14
C GLU A 102 13.51 -2.24 0.63
N VAL A 103 12.79 -2.90 -0.28
CA VAL A 103 11.60 -3.68 0.04
C VAL A 103 11.72 -5.07 -0.56
N ALA A 104 11.57 -6.08 0.28
CA ALA A 104 11.38 -7.47 -0.14
C ALA A 104 9.88 -7.76 -0.25
N TYR A 105 9.44 -8.38 -1.35
CA TYR A 105 8.03 -8.70 -1.59
C TYR A 105 7.87 -9.86 -2.55
N THR A 106 6.65 -10.37 -2.66
CA THR A 106 6.25 -11.36 -3.67
C THR A 106 5.31 -10.69 -4.68
N ASP A 107 5.49 -10.94 -5.97
CA ASP A 107 4.59 -10.45 -7.02
C ASP A 107 3.35 -11.35 -7.19
N PRO A 108 2.33 -10.94 -7.97
CA PRO A 108 1.15 -11.76 -8.20
C PRO A 108 1.41 -13.12 -8.87
N SER A 109 2.56 -13.31 -9.54
CA SER A 109 2.96 -14.61 -10.10
C SER A 109 3.57 -15.55 -9.05
N GLY A 110 3.81 -15.05 -7.83
CA GLY A 110 4.45 -15.78 -6.74
C GLY A 110 5.97 -15.67 -6.74
N LYS A 111 6.57 -14.84 -7.61
CA LYS A 111 8.01 -14.64 -7.64
C LYS A 111 8.42 -13.63 -6.56
N LYS A 112 9.51 -13.95 -5.86
CA LYS A 112 10.10 -13.07 -4.84
C LYS A 112 11.00 -12.03 -5.49
N HIS A 113 10.95 -10.81 -4.96
CA HIS A 113 11.73 -9.67 -5.40
C HIS A 113 12.30 -8.91 -4.20
N THR A 114 13.43 -8.25 -4.45
CA THR A 114 13.95 -7.18 -3.58
C THR A 114 14.19 -5.98 -4.48
N GLY A 115 13.56 -4.85 -4.16
CA GLY A 115 13.65 -3.63 -4.95
C GLY A 115 14.00 -2.42 -4.09
N THR A 116 14.77 -1.50 -4.66
CA THR A 116 15.04 -0.18 -4.07
C THR A 116 14.11 0.84 -4.69
N PHE A 117 13.43 1.61 -3.86
CA PHE A 117 12.49 2.67 -4.27
C PHE A 117 12.92 3.98 -3.63
N THR A 118 12.71 5.09 -4.36
CA THR A 118 13.09 6.42 -3.92
C THR A 118 11.93 7.41 -3.99
N ASP A 119 12.13 8.55 -3.32
CA ASP A 119 11.31 9.76 -3.40
C ASP A 119 9.83 9.46 -3.14
N PHE A 120 8.95 10.03 -3.96
CA PHE A 120 7.51 9.88 -3.80
C PHE A 120 7.04 8.42 -3.88
N THR A 121 7.68 7.58 -4.70
CA THR A 121 7.32 6.15 -4.76
C THR A 121 7.64 5.45 -3.45
N ALA A 122 8.81 5.74 -2.86
CA ALA A 122 9.16 5.24 -1.53
C ALA A 122 8.17 5.71 -0.47
N GLN A 123 7.74 6.98 -0.53
CA GLN A 123 6.75 7.54 0.39
C GLN A 123 5.43 6.76 0.34
N VAL A 124 4.88 6.56 -0.86
CA VAL A 124 3.62 5.82 -1.05
C VAL A 124 3.75 4.39 -0.56
N ILE A 125 4.83 3.67 -0.89
CA ILE A 125 5.02 2.30 -0.42
C ILE A 125 5.08 2.23 1.12
N GLN A 126 5.76 3.18 1.78
CA GLN A 126 5.79 3.24 3.23
C GLN A 126 4.39 3.44 3.82
N HIS A 127 3.61 4.35 3.24
CA HIS A 127 2.21 4.59 3.63
C HIS A 127 1.35 3.33 3.50
N GLU A 128 1.41 2.64 2.37
CA GLU A 128 0.59 1.43 2.16
C GLU A 128 1.04 0.26 3.06
N ILE A 129 2.33 0.17 3.40
CA ILE A 129 2.83 -0.84 4.36
C ILE A 129 2.37 -0.51 5.79
N ASP A 130 2.34 0.76 6.18
CA ASP A 130 1.80 1.19 7.48
C ASP A 130 0.34 0.75 7.64
N HIS A 131 -0.46 0.90 6.58
CA HIS A 131 -1.82 0.38 6.55
C HIS A 131 -1.90 -1.12 6.86
N LEU A 132 -0.99 -1.94 6.32
CA LEU A 132 -0.97 -3.38 6.62
C LEU A 132 -0.65 -3.66 8.10
N GLU A 133 0.10 -2.80 8.75
CA GLU A 133 0.44 -2.90 10.17
C GLU A 133 -0.63 -2.26 11.09
N GLY A 134 -1.71 -1.71 10.51
CA GLY A 134 -2.75 -1.00 11.27
C GLY A 134 -2.32 0.40 11.73
N ILE A 135 -1.26 0.95 11.15
CA ILE A 135 -0.75 2.28 11.44
C ILE A 135 -1.43 3.23 10.44
N LEU A 136 -2.24 4.14 10.97
CA LEU A 136 -2.96 5.13 10.18
C LEU A 136 -2.27 6.47 10.35
N ILE A 137 -2.12 7.22 9.26
CA ILE A 137 -1.71 8.62 9.36
C ILE A 137 -2.74 9.39 10.15
#